data_AF-A0A1V5QKW8-F1
#
_entry.id   AF-A0A1V5QKW8-F1
#
_cell.length_a   1.000
_cell.length_b   1.000
_cell.length_c   1.000
_cell.angle_alpha   90.00
_cell.angle_beta   90.00
_cell.angle_gamma   90.00
#
_symmetry.space_group_name_H-M   'P 1'
#
loop_
_entity.id
_entity.type
_entity.pdbx_description
1 polymer ?
#
loop_
_entity_poly.entity_id
_entity_poly.type
_entity_poly.pdbx_seq_one_letter_code
_entity_poly.pdbx_strand_id
1 'polypeptide(L)'
;MKTCTVCGQSKPESDYRLHSDKKTVMGYCNDCHLAKRRAQHAAKREERNAQFRARYAANANGVRDKHAAARKMKYTEEGRAALVAWIAANPEKAAEAQRKKMKRGRERLSDYYVRRLLCHPERSTVREVPAVLIECKRLQLMIERECREKR
;
A
#
# COMPACT_ATOMS: atom_id res chain seq x y z
N MET A 1 31.93 13.61 47.64
CA MET A 1 32.72 14.00 46.44
C MET A 1 33.37 12.75 45.91
N LYS A 2 33.33 12.51 44.60
CA LYS A 2 33.86 11.30 43.97
C LYS A 2 34.73 11.65 42.76
N THR A 3 35.83 10.94 42.58
CA THR A 3 36.75 11.13 41.45
C THR A 3 36.37 10.22 40.29
N CYS A 4 36.27 10.79 39.09
CA CYS A 4 35.92 10.04 37.89
C CYS A 4 37.12 9.19 37.43
N THR A 5 36.91 7.89 37.26
CA THR A 5 37.95 6.95 36.78
C THR A 5 38.39 7.20 35.33
N VAL A 6 37.65 8.01 34.55
CA VAL A 6 37.95 8.27 33.13
C VAL A 6 38.61 9.65 32.93
N CYS A 7 38.04 10.71 33.51
CA CYS A 7 38.58 12.07 33.34
C CYS A 7 39.38 12.59 34.52
N GLY A 8 39.49 11.83 35.63
CA GLY A 8 40.28 12.20 36.81
C GLY A 8 39.72 13.35 37.65
N GLN A 9 38.62 13.99 37.24
CA GLN A 9 38.04 15.12 37.95
C GLN A 9 37.21 14.68 39.16
N SER A 10 37.34 15.42 40.28
CA SER A 10 36.49 15.30 41.47
C SER A 10 35.18 16.05 41.25
N LYS A 11 34.07 15.32 41.30
CA LYS A 11 32.71 15.82 41.06
C LYS A 11 31.74 15.39 42.17
N PRO A 12 30.60 16.08 42.36
CA PRO A 12 29.57 15.61 43.28
C PRO A 12 29.00 14.26 42.83
N GLU A 13 28.47 13.47 43.77
CA GLU A 13 27.91 12.15 43.45
C GLU A 13 26.69 12.22 42.51
N SER A 14 25.98 13.35 42.49
CA SER A 14 24.89 13.64 41.54
C SER A 14 25.33 13.58 40.07
N ASP A 15 26.61 13.82 39.78
CA ASP A 15 27.16 13.78 38.42
C ASP A 15 27.52 12.35 37.97
N TYR A 16 27.17 11.35 38.77
CA TYR A 16 27.37 9.94 38.46
C TYR A 16 26.01 9.25 38.34
N ARG A 17 25.82 8.54 37.23
CA ARG A 17 24.62 7.72 37.06
C ARG A 17 24.62 6.57 38.07
N LEU A 18 23.44 6.12 38.47
CA LEU A 18 23.29 4.85 39.18
C LEU A 18 23.57 3.66 38.25
N HIS A 19 24.13 2.60 38.81
CA HIS A 19 24.26 1.29 38.19
C HIS A 19 22.87 0.65 38.02
N SER A 20 22.81 -0.46 37.29
CA SER A 20 21.58 -1.23 37.05
C SER A 20 20.88 -1.70 38.33
N ASP A 21 21.63 -1.88 39.41
CA ASP A 21 21.12 -2.24 40.74
C ASP A 21 20.39 -1.09 41.46
N LYS A 22 20.47 0.13 40.91
CA LYS A 22 19.96 1.39 41.48
C LYS A 22 20.47 1.72 42.89
N LYS A 23 21.50 1.01 43.37
CA LYS A 23 22.04 1.15 44.73
C LYS A 23 23.44 1.73 44.70
N THR A 24 24.20 1.48 43.64
CA THR A 24 25.58 1.94 43.51
C THR A 24 25.69 2.99 42.41
N VAL A 25 26.55 4.00 42.59
CA VAL A 25 26.86 4.98 41.55
C VAL A 25 28.03 4.49 40.70
N MET A 26 27.94 4.70 39.38
CA MET A 26 28.96 4.33 38.39
C MET A 26 30.34 4.89 38.76
N GLY A 27 31.42 4.22 38.36
CA GLY A 27 32.80 4.66 38.60
C GLY A 27 33.26 5.87 37.77
N TYR A 28 32.49 6.28 36.76
CA TYR A 28 32.81 7.39 35.87
C TYR A 28 31.62 8.35 35.75
N CYS A 29 31.91 9.63 35.53
CA CYS A 29 30.90 10.68 35.51
C CYS A 29 29.99 10.61 34.27
N ASN A 30 28.86 11.30 34.34
CA ASN A 30 27.85 11.35 33.29
C ASN A 30 28.42 11.86 31.96
N ASP A 31 29.33 12.82 31.96
CA ASP A 31 29.94 13.33 30.73
C ASP A 31 30.74 12.24 30.01
N CYS A 32 31.55 11.48 30.76
CA CYS A 32 32.31 10.36 30.22
C CYS A 32 31.37 9.24 29.74
N HIS A 33 30.26 9.02 30.45
CA HIS A 33 29.22 8.09 30.01
C HIS A 33 28.61 8.50 28.66
N LEU A 34 28.24 9.77 28.53
CA LEU A 34 27.64 10.32 27.32
C LEU A 34 28.63 10.31 26.16
N ALA A 35 29.90 10.64 26.40
CA ALA A 35 30.97 10.55 25.40
C ALA A 35 31.12 9.11 24.88
N LYS A 36 31.19 8.12 25.78
CA LYS A 36 31.22 6.69 25.42
C LYS A 36 29.99 6.30 24.60
N ARG A 37 28.79 6.72 25.00
CA ARG A 37 27.54 6.44 24.28
C ARG A 37 27.52 7.08 22.89
N ARG A 38 27.97 8.32 22.75
CA ARG A 38 28.08 9.00 21.45
C ARG A 38 29.04 8.26 20.52
N ALA A 39 30.21 7.83 21.03
CA ALA A 39 31.16 7.02 20.26
C ALA A 39 30.56 5.68 19.81
N GLN A 40 29.87 4.97 20.70
CA GLN A 40 29.16 3.72 20.34
C GLN A 40 28.07 3.95 19.29
N HIS A 41 27.28 5.01 19.41
CA HIS A 41 26.26 5.37 18.43
C HIS A 41 26.83 5.83 17.08
N ALA A 42 28.02 6.44 17.09
CA ALA A 42 28.74 6.80 15.87
C ALA A 42 29.27 5.54 15.17
N ALA A 43 29.90 4.62 15.90
CA ALA A 43 30.43 3.36 15.37
C ALA A 43 29.34 2.49 14.71
N LYS A 44 28.14 2.45 15.30
CA LYS A 44 26.99 1.68 14.76
C LYS A 44 26.07 2.48 13.82
N ARG A 45 26.47 3.70 13.43
CA ARG A 45 25.61 4.58 12.63
C ARG A 45 25.25 3.95 11.29
N GLU A 46 26.25 3.45 10.57
CA GLU A 46 26.06 2.87 9.23
C GLU A 46 25.23 1.60 9.27
N GLU A 47 25.50 0.69 10.22
CA GLU A 47 24.73 -0.54 10.40
C GLU A 47 23.24 -0.24 10.67
N ARG A 48 22.95 0.69 11.59
CA ARG A 48 21.58 1.11 11.88
C ARG A 48 20.92 1.77 10.67
N ASN A 49 21.64 2.62 9.95
CA ASN A 49 21.13 3.28 8.75
C ASN A 49 20.85 2.25 7.63
N ALA A 50 21.69 1.23 7.48
CA ALA A 50 21.49 0.13 6.55
C ALA A 50 20.24 -0.68 6.91
N GLN A 51 20.04 -1.01 8.19
CA GLN A 51 18.82 -1.68 8.66
C GLN A 51 17.56 -0.85 8.40
N PHE A 52 17.61 0.47 8.63
CA PHE A 52 16.50 1.38 8.32
C PHE A 52 16.20 1.40 6.82
N ARG A 53 17.23 1.53 5.97
CA ARG A 53 17.06 1.47 4.51
C ARG A 53 16.47 0.15 4.05
N ALA A 54 16.94 -0.98 4.57
CA ALA A 54 16.41 -2.31 4.27
C ALA A 54 14.95 -2.44 4.70
N ARG A 55 14.57 -1.94 5.88
CA ARG A 55 13.19 -1.93 6.35
C ARG A 55 12.27 -1.08 5.47
N TYR A 56 12.74 0.07 5.00
CA TYR A 56 12.00 0.92 4.07
C TYR A 56 11.84 0.26 2.70
N ALA A 57 12.91 -0.33 2.15
CA ALA A 57 12.87 -1.06 0.89
C ALA A 57 11.90 -2.26 0.94
N ALA A 58 11.91 -3.02 2.05
CA ALA A 58 10.98 -4.13 2.28
C ALA A 58 9.52 -3.67 2.47
N ASN A 59 9.29 -2.43 2.88
CA ASN A 59 7.98 -1.80 3.03
C ASN A 59 7.71 -0.72 1.97
N ALA A 60 8.27 -0.83 0.76
CA ALA A 60 8.14 0.20 -0.28
C ALA A 60 6.67 0.60 -0.55
N ASN A 61 5.74 -0.34 -0.40
CA ASN A 61 4.29 -0.08 -0.42
C ASN A 61 3.59 -0.32 0.92
N GLY A 62 4.31 -0.58 2.02
CA GLY A 62 3.77 -1.13 3.27
C GLY A 62 2.60 -0.34 3.87
N VAL A 63 2.65 0.99 3.85
CA VAL A 63 1.52 1.82 4.31
C VAL A 63 0.36 1.78 3.32
N ARG A 64 0.65 1.88 2.01
CA ARG A 64 -0.33 1.82 0.94
C ARG A 64 -1.07 0.48 0.91
N ASP A 65 -0.34 -0.61 1.07
CA ASP A 65 -0.85 -1.98 1.05
C ASP A 65 -1.62 -2.31 2.33
N LYS A 66 -1.18 -1.81 3.50
CA LYS A 66 -1.97 -1.86 4.74
C LYS A 66 -3.29 -1.11 4.60
N HIS A 67 -3.28 0.09 4.03
CA HIS A 67 -4.52 0.83 3.76
C HIS A 67 -5.39 0.16 2.70
N ALA A 68 -4.81 -0.50 1.70
CA ALA A 68 -5.56 -1.27 0.71
C ALA A 68 -6.21 -2.51 1.35
N ALA A 69 -5.49 -3.26 2.18
CA ALA A 69 -6.00 -4.42 2.90
C ALA A 69 -7.10 -4.04 3.90
N ALA A 70 -6.89 -2.96 4.67
CA ALA A 70 -7.89 -2.45 5.61
C ALA A 70 -9.18 -2.00 4.88
N ARG A 71 -9.05 -1.30 3.74
CA ARG A 71 -10.20 -0.94 2.90
C ARG A 71 -10.89 -2.17 2.35
N LYS A 72 -10.15 -3.15 1.84
CA LYS A 72 -10.72 -4.41 1.32
C LYS A 72 -11.59 -5.08 2.38
N MET A 73 -11.05 -5.27 3.59
CA MET A 73 -11.78 -5.89 4.71
C MET A 73 -13.04 -5.10 5.10
N LYS A 74 -12.93 -3.77 5.19
CA LYS A 74 -14.07 -2.91 5.53
C LYS A 74 -15.18 -2.99 4.47
N TYR A 75 -14.82 -2.96 3.19
CA TYR A 75 -15.80 -2.87 2.11
C TYR A 75 -16.30 -4.22 1.56
N THR A 76 -15.75 -5.35 1.99
CA THR A 76 -16.22 -6.68 1.53
C THR A 76 -17.60 -7.05 2.06
N GLU A 77 -17.91 -6.75 3.32
CA GLU A 77 -19.20 -7.09 3.93
C GLU A 77 -20.03 -5.84 4.24
N GLU A 78 -19.47 -4.89 5.02
CA GLU A 78 -20.16 -3.63 5.33
C GLU A 78 -20.42 -2.81 4.06
N GLY A 79 -19.47 -2.80 3.13
CA GLY A 79 -19.61 -2.09 1.85
C GLY A 79 -20.71 -2.67 0.95
N ARG A 80 -20.91 -3.99 0.95
CA ARG A 80 -21.97 -4.64 0.17
C ARG A 80 -23.33 -4.39 0.79
N ALA A 81 -23.45 -4.51 2.11
CA ALA A 81 -24.69 -4.21 2.82
C ALA A 81 -25.08 -2.72 2.67
N ALA A 82 -24.12 -1.81 2.81
CA ALA A 82 -24.35 -0.37 2.61
C ALA A 82 -24.76 -0.04 1.16
N LEU A 83 -24.17 -0.71 0.17
CA LEU A 83 -24.58 -0.55 -1.23
C LEU A 83 -26.03 -1.02 -1.45
N VAL A 84 -26.41 -2.17 -0.89
CA VAL A 84 -27.78 -2.69 -0.97
C VAL A 84 -28.76 -1.74 -0.29
N ALA A 85 -28.45 -1.26 0.92
CA ALA A 85 -29.26 -0.29 1.62
C ALA A 85 -29.40 1.03 0.84
N TRP A 86 -28.31 1.51 0.23
CA TRP A 86 -28.34 2.71 -0.62
C TRP A 86 -29.21 2.51 -1.86
N ILE A 87 -29.14 1.35 -2.53
CA ILE A 87 -29.98 1.01 -3.69
C ILE A 87 -31.46 0.98 -3.28
N ALA A 88 -31.78 0.36 -2.15
CA ALA A 88 -33.15 0.29 -1.64
C ALA A 88 -33.70 1.68 -1.29
N ALA A 89 -32.87 2.55 -0.70
CA ALA A 89 -33.25 3.92 -0.35
C ALA A 89 -33.26 4.89 -1.56
N ASN A 90 -32.58 4.55 -2.67
CA ASN A 90 -32.43 5.42 -3.85
C ASN A 90 -32.66 4.65 -5.16
N PRO A 91 -33.85 4.05 -5.38
CA PRO A 91 -34.10 3.15 -6.51
C PRO A 91 -33.92 3.84 -7.87
N GLU A 92 -34.33 5.09 -8.00
CA GLU A 92 -34.21 5.85 -9.27
C GLU A 92 -32.75 6.13 -9.64
N LYS A 93 -31.94 6.54 -8.66
CA LYS A 93 -30.50 6.80 -8.86
C LYS A 93 -29.73 5.51 -9.15
N ALA A 94 -30.11 4.41 -8.49
CA ALA A 94 -29.55 3.10 -8.77
C ALA A 94 -29.88 2.63 -10.20
N ALA A 95 -31.13 2.79 -10.62
CA ALA A 95 -31.57 2.48 -11.98
C ALA A 95 -30.84 3.35 -13.02
N GLU A 96 -30.67 4.64 -12.76
CA GLU A 96 -29.91 5.54 -13.64
C GLU A 96 -28.43 5.13 -13.75
N ALA A 97 -27.79 4.80 -12.62
CA ALA A 97 -26.42 4.31 -12.59
C ALA A 97 -26.27 2.99 -13.38
N GLN A 98 -27.23 2.08 -13.24
CA GLN A 98 -27.27 0.83 -14.01
C GLN A 98 -27.47 1.11 -15.51
N ARG A 99 -28.37 2.03 -15.89
CA ARG A 99 -28.54 2.47 -17.28
C ARG A 99 -27.24 3.03 -17.86
N LYS A 100 -26.55 3.91 -17.13
CA LYS A 100 -25.24 4.48 -17.55
C LYS A 100 -24.19 3.38 -17.70
N LYS A 101 -24.12 2.41 -16.78
CA LYS A 101 -23.21 1.27 -16.86
C LYS A 101 -23.48 0.42 -18.10
N MET A 102 -24.74 0.08 -18.35
CA MET A 102 -25.14 -0.68 -19.54
C MET A 102 -24.84 0.08 -20.82
N LYS A 103 -25.12 1.39 -20.87
CA LYS A 103 -24.78 2.27 -22.00
C LYS A 103 -23.27 2.28 -22.28
N ARG A 104 -22.42 2.43 -21.27
CA ARG A 104 -20.96 2.36 -21.44
C ARG A 104 -20.48 1.01 -21.96
N GLY A 105 -21.05 -0.08 -21.46
CA GLY A 105 -20.74 -1.43 -21.96
C GLY A 105 -21.16 -1.59 -23.43
N ARG A 106 -22.30 -0.98 -23.79
CA ARG A 106 -22.86 -0.94 -25.14
C ARG A 106 -21.96 -0.17 -26.12
N GLU A 107 -21.51 1.01 -25.73
CA GLU A 107 -20.75 1.94 -26.59
C GLU A 107 -19.27 1.56 -26.71
N ARG A 108 -18.64 1.15 -25.60
CA ARG A 108 -17.19 0.95 -25.58
C ARG A 108 -16.75 -0.43 -26.06
N LEU A 109 -17.60 -1.46 -25.92
CA LEU A 109 -17.30 -2.89 -26.18
C LEU A 109 -15.86 -3.27 -25.78
N SER A 110 -15.67 -3.74 -24.55
CA SER A 110 -14.33 -3.95 -23.98
C SER A 110 -13.45 -4.87 -24.87
N ASP A 111 -12.15 -4.58 -24.92
CA ASP A 111 -11.17 -5.40 -25.66
C ASP A 111 -11.26 -6.87 -25.30
N TYR A 112 -11.44 -7.18 -24.02
CA TYR A 112 -11.62 -8.55 -23.55
C TYR A 112 -12.84 -9.22 -24.18
N TYR A 113 -13.98 -8.53 -24.21
CA TYR A 113 -15.21 -9.04 -24.81
C TYR A 113 -15.02 -9.30 -26.31
N VAL A 114 -14.40 -8.36 -27.02
CA VAL A 114 -14.14 -8.48 -28.47
C VAL A 114 -13.14 -9.60 -28.76
N ARG A 115 -12.06 -9.71 -27.98
CA ARG A 115 -11.09 -10.82 -28.10
C ARG A 115 -11.75 -12.18 -27.91
N ARG A 116 -12.66 -12.30 -26.94
CA ARG A 116 -13.44 -13.52 -26.71
C ARG A 116 -14.38 -13.88 -27.87
N LEU A 117 -14.85 -12.90 -28.63
CA LEU A 117 -15.64 -13.15 -29.84
C LEU A 117 -14.78 -13.52 -31.05
N LEU A 118 -13.54 -13.01 -31.11
CA LEU A 118 -12.57 -13.35 -32.16
C LEU A 118 -11.92 -14.72 -31.93
N CYS A 119 -11.72 -15.11 -30.68
CA CYS A 119 -11.06 -16.35 -30.30
C CYS A 119 -12.09 -17.33 -29.72
N HIS A 120 -12.26 -18.49 -30.36
CA HIS A 120 -13.12 -19.56 -29.82
C HIS A 120 -12.58 -20.05 -28.46
N PRO A 121 -13.44 -20.35 -27.47
CA PRO A 121 -13.02 -20.79 -26.13
C PRO A 121 -12.09 -22.02 -26.14
N GLU A 122 -12.18 -22.87 -27.15
CA GLU A 122 -11.34 -24.06 -27.31
C GLU A 122 -9.99 -23.81 -28.01
N ARG A 123 -9.77 -22.63 -28.61
CA ARG A 123 -8.65 -22.40 -29.54
C ARG A 123 -7.54 -21.45 -29.09
N SER A 124 -7.64 -20.76 -27.96
CA SER A 124 -6.46 -20.22 -27.27
C SER A 124 -6.84 -19.43 -26.04
N THR A 125 -6.17 -19.73 -24.93
CA THR A 125 -5.74 -18.72 -23.96
C THR A 125 -5.13 -17.53 -24.71
N VAL A 126 -5.89 -16.43 -24.82
CA VAL A 126 -5.47 -15.07 -25.16
C VAL A 126 -4.18 -15.03 -26.01
N ARG A 127 -4.23 -15.51 -27.25
CA ARG A 127 -3.20 -15.13 -28.22
C ARG A 127 -3.23 -13.60 -28.32
N GLU A 128 -2.06 -12.97 -28.47
CA GLU A 128 -1.97 -11.54 -28.71
C GLU A 128 -2.70 -11.22 -30.02
N VAL A 129 -3.97 -10.81 -29.91
CA VAL A 129 -4.76 -10.37 -31.05
C VAL A 129 -4.29 -8.95 -31.37
N PRO A 130 -3.81 -8.68 -32.60
CA PRO A 130 -3.45 -7.34 -33.03
C PRO A 130 -4.58 -6.34 -32.75
N ALA A 131 -4.22 -5.17 -32.21
CA ALA A 131 -5.20 -4.13 -31.84
C ALA A 131 -6.14 -3.74 -32.99
N VAL A 132 -5.60 -3.69 -34.21
CA VAL A 132 -6.36 -3.39 -35.44
C VAL A 132 -7.53 -4.37 -35.63
N LEU A 133 -7.33 -5.68 -35.39
CA LEU A 133 -8.41 -6.67 -35.54
C LEU A 133 -9.49 -6.52 -34.45
N ILE A 134 -9.09 -6.12 -33.24
CA ILE A 134 -10.03 -5.80 -32.16
C ILE A 134 -10.89 -4.60 -32.54
N GLU A 135 -10.28 -3.54 -33.09
CA GLU A 135 -10.99 -2.34 -33.53
C GLU A 135 -11.94 -2.63 -34.70
N CYS A 136 -11.48 -3.36 -35.73
CA CYS A 136 -12.32 -3.77 -36.85
C CYS A 136 -13.53 -4.57 -36.37
N LYS A 137 -13.34 -5.53 -35.46
CA LYS A 137 -14.45 -6.34 -34.94
C LYS A 137 -15.41 -5.53 -34.08
N ARG A 138 -14.89 -4.59 -33.28
CA ARG A 138 -15.72 -3.65 -32.51
C ARG A 138 -16.62 -2.83 -33.44
N LEU A 139 -16.06 -2.26 -34.51
CA LEU A 139 -16.82 -1.49 -35.50
C LEU A 139 -17.87 -2.36 -36.20
N GLN A 140 -17.50 -3.58 -36.62
CA GLN A 140 -18.45 -4.53 -37.20
C GLN A 140 -19.66 -4.77 -36.28
N LEU A 141 -19.43 -5.04 -34.99
CA LEU A 141 -20.49 -5.30 -34.01
C LEU A 141 -21.39 -4.07 -33.79
N MET A 142 -20.82 -2.87 -33.82
CA MET A 142 -21.59 -1.63 -33.71
C MET A 142 -22.49 -1.42 -34.93
N ILE A 143 -21.96 -1.63 -36.14
CA ILE A 143 -22.72 -1.54 -37.40
C ILE A 143 -23.85 -2.57 -37.43
N GLU A 144 -23.55 -3.84 -37.15
CA GLU A 144 -24.56 -4.92 -37.11
C GLU A 144 -25.70 -4.60 -36.13
N ARG A 145 -25.38 -3.96 -35.01
CA ARG A 145 -26.37 -3.52 -34.03
C ARG A 145 -27.25 -2.43 -34.60
N GLU A 146 -26.68 -1.37 -35.18
CA GLU A 146 -27.45 -0.28 -35.77
C GLU A 146 -28.36 -0.77 -36.89
N CYS A 147 -27.89 -1.69 -37.73
CA CYS A 147 -28.70 -2.31 -38.78
C CYS A 147 -29.89 -3.12 -38.21
N ARG A 148 -29.73 -3.76 -37.05
CA ARG A 148 -30.81 -4.49 -36.37
C ARG A 148 -31.79 -3.57 -35.65
N GLU A 149 -31.32 -2.48 -35.04
CA GLU A 149 -32.18 -1.52 -34.31
C GLU A 149 -33.00 -0.62 -35.27
N LYS A 150 -32.60 -0.49 -36.53
CA LYS A 150 -33.33 0.25 -37.58
C LYS A 150 -34.28 -0.62 -38.43
N ARG A 151 -34.31 -1.93 -38.22
CA ARG A 151 -35.27 -2.86 -38.82
C ARG A 151 -36.48 -3.01 -37.92
#